data_AF-A0A7C7KX57-F1
#
_entry.id   AF-A0A7C7KX57-F1
#
_cell.length_a   1.000
_cell.length_b   1.000
_cell.length_c   1.000
_cell.angle_alpha   90.00
_cell.angle_beta   90.00
_cell.angle_gamma   90.00
#
_symmetry.space_group_name_H-M   'P 1'
#
loop_
_entity.id
_entity.type
_entity.pdbx_description
1 polymer ?
#
loop_
_entity_poly.entity_id
_entity_poly.type
_entity_poly.pdbx_seq_one_letter_code
_entity_poly.pdbx_strand_id
1 'polypeptide(L)'
;MYNACCGGSCLNVIKERWARDLRRRIAFVFQKPVLLRRSVRANLDHALRTYGTPRRERADRLAELLALGQLTELAERPARVLSGGEQQRVAMVRALAAAPKVLLLDEPTASLDPQATAAIEALIRRAVEDGVSVVLVTHEAGQAQRLADGVCFLHQGRLREAAPAAAFFHNPRSPEARAYLAGELLL
;
A
#
# COMPACT_ATOMS: atom_id res chain seq x y z
N MET A 1 -39.51 0.62 9.33
CA MET A 1 -40.14 -0.31 8.37
C MET A 1 -39.05 -1.25 7.86
N TYR A 2 -38.65 -2.19 8.71
CA TYR A 2 -37.71 -3.28 8.39
C TYR A 2 -38.53 -4.54 8.57
N ASN A 3 -38.92 -5.19 7.47
CA ASN A 3 -39.51 -6.53 7.54
C ASN A 3 -38.52 -7.52 6.94
N ALA A 4 -38.32 -8.58 7.72
CA ALA A 4 -37.39 -9.66 7.48
C ALA A 4 -37.74 -10.44 6.20
N CYS A 5 -36.71 -11.00 5.57
CA CYS A 5 -36.87 -12.17 4.72
C CYS A 5 -35.82 -13.20 5.15
N CYS A 6 -36.33 -14.33 5.66
CA CYS A 6 -35.59 -15.47 6.17
C CYS A 6 -34.92 -16.25 5.03
N GLY A 7 -33.68 -16.71 5.26
CA GLY A 7 -32.96 -17.65 4.41
C GLY A 7 -31.47 -17.39 4.45
N GLY A 8 -30.66 -18.41 4.78
CA GLY A 8 -29.19 -18.31 4.93
C GLY A 8 -28.43 -17.76 3.71
N SER A 9 -29.09 -17.57 2.57
CA SER A 9 -28.54 -16.91 1.38
C SER A 9 -28.37 -15.39 1.54
N CYS A 10 -29.24 -14.69 2.27
CA CYS A 10 -29.17 -13.23 2.41
C CYS A 10 -27.99 -12.76 3.29
N LEU A 11 -27.64 -13.52 4.32
CA LEU A 11 -26.47 -13.22 5.18
C LEU A 11 -25.14 -13.37 4.43
N ASN A 12 -25.03 -14.37 3.54
CA ASN A 12 -23.86 -14.50 2.67
C ASN A 12 -23.80 -13.37 1.64
N VAL A 13 -24.93 -12.97 1.05
CA VAL A 13 -24.98 -11.84 0.10
C VAL A 13 -24.62 -10.51 0.78
N ILE A 14 -25.05 -10.27 2.02
CA ILE A 14 -24.68 -9.08 2.80
C ILE A 14 -23.20 -9.12 3.19
N LYS A 15 -22.68 -10.26 3.67
CA LYS A 15 -21.23 -10.45 3.94
C LYS A 15 -20.39 -10.26 2.69
N GLU A 16 -20.80 -10.82 1.55
CA GLU A 16 -20.11 -10.67 0.27
C GLU A 16 -20.16 -9.24 -0.26
N ARG A 17 -21.28 -8.55 -0.10
CA ARG A 17 -21.44 -7.14 -0.51
C ARG A 17 -20.62 -6.21 0.39
N TRP A 18 -20.62 -6.44 1.70
CA TRP A 18 -19.75 -5.74 2.67
C TRP A 18 -18.27 -6.01 2.39
N ALA A 19 -17.90 -7.27 2.16
CA ALA A 19 -16.53 -7.63 1.80
C ALA A 19 -16.11 -6.99 0.47
N ARG A 20 -17.02 -6.88 -0.51
CA ARG A 20 -16.77 -6.22 -1.80
C ARG A 20 -16.61 -4.69 -1.65
N ASP A 21 -17.40 -4.06 -0.79
CA ASP A 21 -17.29 -2.63 -0.50
C ASP A 21 -15.98 -2.32 0.27
N LEU A 22 -15.65 -3.12 1.28
CA LEU A 22 -14.37 -3.04 1.99
C LEU A 22 -13.18 -3.26 1.05
N ARG A 23 -13.23 -4.24 0.14
CA ARG A 23 -12.18 -4.48 -0.87
C ARG A 23 -12.02 -3.34 -1.88
N ARG A 24 -13.02 -2.47 -2.05
CA ARG A 24 -12.89 -1.25 -2.86
C ARG A 24 -12.28 -0.09 -2.07
N ARG A 25 -12.42 -0.11 -0.75
CA ARG A 25 -11.93 0.93 0.16
C ARG A 25 -10.55 0.64 0.72
N ILE A 26 -10.10 -0.61 0.67
CA ILE A 26 -8.78 -1.04 1.17
C ILE A 26 -7.98 -1.62 0.01
N ALA A 27 -6.78 -1.08 -0.20
CA ALA A 27 -5.81 -1.64 -1.12
C ALA A 27 -4.61 -2.20 -0.35
N PHE A 28 -3.99 -3.26 -0.88
CA PHE A 28 -2.84 -3.92 -0.28
C PHE A 28 -1.69 -4.00 -1.27
N VAL A 29 -0.47 -3.71 -0.82
CA VAL A 29 0.76 -3.91 -1.57
C VAL A 29 1.70 -4.78 -0.76
N PHE A 30 2.07 -5.92 -1.34
CA PHE A 30 2.93 -6.92 -0.73
C PHE A 30 4.41 -6.58 -0.93
N GLN A 31 5.27 -7.12 -0.07
CA GLN A 31 6.72 -7.05 -0.19
C GLN A 31 7.21 -7.56 -1.55
N LYS A 32 6.63 -8.67 -2.04
CA LYS A 32 6.87 -9.18 -3.38
C LYS A 32 5.73 -8.77 -4.33
N PRO A 33 6.00 -7.94 -5.35
CA PRO A 33 4.94 -7.43 -6.22
C PRO A 33 4.32 -8.55 -7.07
N VAL A 34 3.01 -8.72 -6.96
CA VAL A 34 2.26 -9.71 -7.76
C VAL A 34 1.74 -9.05 -9.04
N LEU A 35 2.40 -9.28 -10.17
CA LEU A 35 2.04 -8.66 -11.46
C LEU A 35 1.36 -9.63 -12.44
N LEU A 36 0.40 -9.10 -13.22
CA LEU A 36 -0.23 -9.85 -14.30
C LEU A 36 0.79 -10.10 -15.40
N ARG A 37 0.69 -11.24 -16.10
CA ARG A 37 1.50 -11.57 -17.29
C ARG A 37 1.09 -10.71 -18.50
N ARG A 38 1.25 -9.39 -18.39
CA ARG A 38 0.84 -8.37 -19.35
C ARG A 38 1.79 -7.17 -19.29
N SER A 39 1.65 -6.22 -20.21
CA SER A 39 2.40 -4.95 -20.15
C SER A 39 2.04 -4.13 -18.91
N VAL A 40 2.84 -3.11 -18.60
CA VAL A 40 2.54 -2.14 -17.53
C VAL A 40 1.19 -1.48 -17.79
N ARG A 41 0.97 -0.97 -19.00
CA ARG A 41 -0.31 -0.38 -19.43
C ARG A 41 -1.47 -1.33 -19.16
N ALA A 42 -1.34 -2.58 -19.57
CA ALA A 42 -2.40 -3.57 -19.43
C ALA A 42 -2.64 -3.98 -17.97
N ASN A 43 -1.64 -3.88 -17.08
CA ASN A 43 -1.82 -4.05 -15.63
C ASN A 43 -2.67 -2.91 -15.04
N LEU A 44 -2.37 -1.67 -15.42
CA LEU A 44 -3.08 -0.48 -14.91
C LEU A 44 -4.50 -0.37 -15.49
N ASP A 45 -4.67 -0.57 -16.80
CA ASP A 45 -6.00 -0.61 -17.44
C ASP A 45 -6.87 -1.74 -16.89
N HIS A 46 -6.28 -2.89 -16.54
CA HIS A 46 -7.02 -3.95 -15.87
C HIS A 46 -7.57 -3.49 -14.52
N ALA A 47 -6.78 -2.77 -13.71
CA ALA A 47 -7.25 -2.24 -12.43
C ALA A 47 -8.37 -1.20 -12.63
N LEU A 48 -8.20 -0.24 -13.55
CA LEU A 48 -9.24 0.75 -13.86
C LEU A 48 -10.58 0.10 -14.26
N ARG A 49 -10.54 -0.96 -15.09
CA ARG A 49 -11.75 -1.74 -15.43
C ARG A 49 -12.35 -2.45 -14.23
N THR A 50 -11.51 -3.10 -13.42
CA THR A 50 -11.95 -3.85 -12.24
C THR A 50 -12.62 -2.95 -11.20
N TYR A 51 -12.15 -1.70 -11.05
CA TYR A 51 -12.72 -0.72 -10.14
C TYR A 51 -13.84 0.14 -10.77
N GLY A 52 -14.22 -0.13 -12.02
CA GLY A 52 -15.39 0.48 -12.64
C GLY A 52 -15.18 1.88 -13.20
N THR A 53 -13.94 2.27 -13.51
CA THR A 53 -13.65 3.57 -14.16
C THR A 53 -14.40 3.66 -15.50
N PRO A 54 -15.20 4.72 -15.74
CA PRO A 54 -15.95 4.91 -16.97
C PRO A 54 -15.07 4.82 -18.22
N ARG A 55 -15.57 4.21 -19.30
CA ARG A 55 -14.80 4.01 -20.54
C ARG A 55 -14.19 5.30 -21.08
N ARG A 56 -14.94 6.40 -21.01
CA ARG A 56 -14.52 7.72 -21.48
C ARG A 56 -13.36 8.32 -20.68
N GLU A 57 -13.22 7.97 -19.40
CA GLU A 57 -12.21 8.52 -18.48
C GLU A 57 -10.96 7.62 -18.39
N ARG A 58 -11.03 6.39 -18.91
CA ARG A 58 -9.95 5.40 -18.75
C ARG A 58 -8.62 5.81 -19.38
N ALA A 59 -8.64 6.50 -20.52
CA ALA A 59 -7.43 6.93 -21.19
C ALA A 59 -6.66 7.96 -20.34
N ASP A 60 -7.37 8.97 -19.84
CA ASP A 60 -6.79 10.04 -19.02
C ASP A 60 -6.29 9.49 -17.68
N ARG A 61 -7.11 8.69 -16.99
CA ARG A 61 -6.72 8.05 -15.72
C ARG A 61 -5.52 7.11 -15.89
N LEU A 62 -5.42 6.41 -17.02
CA LEU A 62 -4.26 5.57 -17.31
C LEU A 62 -2.99 6.40 -17.50
N ALA A 63 -3.09 7.54 -18.21
CA ALA A 63 -1.95 8.45 -18.39
C ALA A 63 -1.50 9.05 -17.06
N GLU A 64 -2.44 9.48 -16.21
CA GLU A 64 -2.15 9.98 -14.86
C GLU A 64 -1.43 8.93 -14.00
N LEU A 65 -1.90 7.68 -14.02
CA LEU A 65 -1.28 6.59 -13.27
C LEU A 65 0.13 6.26 -13.78
N LEU A 66 0.33 6.23 -15.10
CA LEU A 66 1.66 6.04 -15.70
C LEU A 66 2.61 7.17 -15.29
N ALA A 67 2.16 8.43 -15.31
CA ALA A 67 2.95 9.57 -14.89
C ALA A 67 3.27 9.53 -13.39
N LEU A 68 2.28 9.23 -12.55
CA LEU A 68 2.44 9.08 -11.09
C LEU A 68 3.53 8.07 -10.75
N GLY A 69 3.53 6.91 -11.42
CA GLY A 69 4.55 5.88 -11.23
C GLY A 69 5.89 6.12 -11.91
N GLN A 70 6.02 7.17 -12.72
CA GLN A 70 7.14 7.37 -13.65
C GLN A 70 7.36 6.13 -14.55
N LEU A 71 6.26 5.62 -15.11
CA LEU A 71 6.17 4.38 -15.89
C LEU A 71 5.82 4.62 -17.37
N THR A 72 5.72 5.88 -17.82
CA THR A 72 5.30 6.23 -19.18
C THR A 72 6.14 5.54 -20.25
N GLU A 73 7.47 5.61 -20.15
CA GLU A 73 8.41 4.96 -21.08
C GLU A 73 8.38 3.43 -21.01
N LEU A 74 7.82 2.88 -19.94
CA LEU A 74 7.74 1.44 -19.69
C LEU A 74 6.35 0.87 -20.00
N ALA A 75 5.42 1.70 -20.49
CA ALA A 75 4.01 1.35 -20.64
C ALA A 75 3.78 0.05 -21.41
N GLU A 76 4.51 -0.18 -22.51
CA GLU A 76 4.37 -1.38 -23.35
C GLU A 76 5.24 -2.55 -22.89
N ARG A 77 6.19 -2.34 -21.97
CA ARG A 77 7.08 -3.41 -21.52
C ARG A 77 6.31 -4.44 -20.69
N PRO A 78 6.59 -5.76 -20.84
CA PRO A 78 6.02 -6.78 -19.98
C PRO A 78 6.35 -6.51 -18.51
N ALA A 79 5.35 -6.42 -17.65
CA ALA A 79 5.56 -5.96 -16.27
C ALA A 79 6.47 -6.89 -15.45
N ARG A 80 6.56 -8.17 -15.82
CA ARG A 80 7.38 -9.19 -15.13
C ARG A 80 8.87 -9.15 -15.48
N VAL A 81 9.28 -8.41 -16.51
CA VAL A 81 10.71 -8.28 -16.89
C VAL A 81 11.35 -7.00 -16.37
N LEU A 82 10.57 -6.18 -15.66
CA LEU A 82 11.03 -4.93 -15.05
C LEU A 82 11.95 -5.21 -13.85
N SER A 83 12.72 -4.21 -13.43
CA SER A 83 13.49 -4.27 -12.19
C SER A 83 12.55 -4.40 -10.97
N GLY A 84 13.07 -4.84 -9.82
CA GLY A 84 12.27 -4.97 -8.59
C GLY A 84 11.57 -3.67 -8.20
N GLY A 85 12.28 -2.54 -8.24
CA GLY A 85 11.71 -1.22 -7.94
C GLY A 85 10.66 -0.78 -8.95
N GLU A 86 10.88 -1.03 -10.24
CA GLU A 86 9.87 -0.77 -11.28
C GLU A 86 8.62 -1.62 -11.07
N GLN A 87 8.76 -2.92 -10.78
CA GLN A 87 7.64 -3.81 -10.47
C GLN A 87 6.84 -3.32 -9.27
N GLN A 88 7.55 -2.83 -8.24
CA GLN A 88 6.93 -2.29 -7.05
C GLN A 88 6.16 -0.99 -7.32
N ARG A 89 6.70 -0.10 -8.17
CA ARG A 89 5.98 1.10 -8.64
C ARG A 89 4.71 0.72 -9.40
N VAL A 90 4.76 -0.29 -10.26
CA VAL A 90 3.55 -0.81 -10.94
C VAL A 90 2.53 -1.31 -9.93
N ALA A 91 2.96 -2.08 -8.91
CA ALA A 91 2.08 -2.60 -7.87
C ALA A 91 1.43 -1.48 -7.05
N MET A 92 2.21 -0.47 -6.63
CA MET A 92 1.75 0.71 -5.90
C MET A 92 0.71 1.51 -6.69
N VAL A 93 1.03 1.90 -7.92
CA VAL A 93 0.12 2.68 -8.78
C VAL A 93 -1.15 1.90 -9.08
N ARG A 94 -1.04 0.59 -9.31
CA ARG A 94 -2.22 -0.27 -9.54
C ARG A 94 -3.11 -0.36 -8.30
N ALA A 95 -2.55 -0.34 -7.09
CA ALA A 95 -3.31 -0.27 -5.84
C ALA A 95 -4.02 1.10 -5.70
N LEU A 96 -3.33 2.19 -6.02
CA LEU A 96 -3.87 3.55 -5.98
C LEU A 96 -4.95 3.81 -7.05
N ALA A 97 -4.93 3.07 -8.16
CA ALA A 97 -5.97 3.13 -9.20
C ALA A 97 -7.39 2.83 -8.64
N ALA A 98 -7.49 2.15 -7.49
CA ALA A 98 -8.74 1.88 -6.80
C ALA A 98 -9.33 3.11 -6.08
N ALA A 99 -8.58 4.21 -5.97
CA ALA A 99 -8.89 5.33 -5.09
C ALA A 99 -9.25 4.86 -3.65
N PRO A 100 -8.38 4.07 -3.00
CA PRO A 100 -8.69 3.48 -1.71
C PRO A 100 -8.81 4.55 -0.62
N LYS A 101 -9.52 4.23 0.46
CA LYS A 101 -9.51 5.01 1.70
C LYS A 101 -8.38 4.58 2.63
N VAL A 102 -7.96 3.32 2.55
CA VAL A 102 -6.85 2.76 3.31
C VAL A 102 -5.90 2.00 2.39
N LEU A 103 -4.60 2.27 2.52
CA LEU A 103 -3.53 1.58 1.83
C LEU A 103 -2.67 0.83 2.85
N LEU A 104 -2.61 -0.50 2.70
CA LEU A 104 -1.81 -1.39 3.53
C LEU A 104 -0.54 -1.76 2.77
N LEU A 105 0.61 -1.51 3.37
CA LEU A 105 1.93 -1.71 2.78
C LEU A 105 2.75 -2.67 3.65
N ASP A 106 3.16 -3.78 3.06
CA ASP A 106 3.99 -4.78 3.70
C ASP A 106 5.42 -4.69 3.14
N GLU A 107 6.33 -4.07 3.88
CA GLU A 107 7.72 -3.84 3.51
C GLU A 107 7.93 -3.39 2.04
N PRO A 108 7.30 -2.27 1.62
CA PRO A 108 7.20 -1.91 0.22
C PRO A 108 8.54 -1.50 -0.41
N THR A 109 9.59 -1.31 0.38
CA THR A 109 10.94 -0.95 -0.07
C THR A 109 11.98 -2.02 0.21
N ALA A 110 11.58 -3.18 0.73
CA ALA A 110 12.54 -4.24 1.03
C ALA A 110 13.31 -4.64 -0.24
N SER A 111 14.64 -4.75 -0.11
CA SER A 111 15.54 -5.14 -1.20
C SER A 111 15.55 -4.17 -2.39
N LEU A 112 15.10 -2.93 -2.22
CA LEU A 112 15.23 -1.88 -3.23
C LEU A 112 16.51 -1.04 -3.01
N ASP A 113 17.10 -0.56 -4.10
CA ASP A 113 18.16 0.43 -4.04
C ASP A 113 17.62 1.79 -3.52
N PRO A 114 18.50 2.71 -3.05
CA PRO A 114 18.07 3.98 -2.48
C PRO A 114 17.21 4.85 -3.42
N GLN A 115 17.45 4.80 -4.73
CA GLN A 115 16.69 5.60 -5.70
C GLN A 115 15.27 5.03 -5.86
N ALA A 116 15.15 3.71 -5.96
CA ALA A 116 13.87 3.02 -6.00
C ALA A 116 13.07 3.21 -4.69
N THR A 117 13.74 3.12 -3.53
CA THR A 117 13.14 3.41 -2.22
C THR A 117 12.57 4.82 -2.18
N ALA A 118 13.34 5.84 -2.57
CA ALA A 118 12.86 7.23 -2.60
C ALA A 118 11.62 7.40 -3.51
N ALA A 119 11.57 6.71 -4.66
CA ALA A 119 10.42 6.76 -5.55
C ALA A 119 9.16 6.14 -4.93
N ILE A 120 9.31 5.02 -4.19
CA ILE A 120 8.20 4.41 -3.46
C ILE A 120 7.75 5.29 -2.29
N GLU A 121 8.67 5.86 -1.52
CA GLU A 121 8.34 6.80 -0.42
C GLU A 121 7.59 8.04 -0.94
N ALA A 122 7.96 8.56 -2.12
CA ALA A 122 7.25 9.66 -2.76
C ALA A 122 5.80 9.28 -3.13
N LEU A 123 5.55 8.06 -3.63
CA LEU A 123 4.20 7.57 -3.87
C LEU A 123 3.38 7.45 -2.59
N ILE A 124 4.01 7.04 -1.48
CA ILE A 124 3.35 6.94 -0.17
C ILE A 124 2.93 8.33 0.31
N ARG A 125 3.85 9.31 0.29
CA ARG A 125 3.54 10.70 0.67
C ARG A 125 2.41 11.27 -0.15
N ARG A 126 2.45 11.06 -1.47
CA ARG A 126 1.39 11.53 -2.36
C ARG A 126 0.04 10.90 -2.03
N ALA A 127 -0.01 9.61 -1.71
CA ALA A 127 -1.25 8.96 -1.29
C ALA A 127 -1.82 9.59 -0.01
N VAL A 128 -0.96 9.91 0.96
CA VAL A 128 -1.37 10.60 2.20
C VAL A 128 -1.90 12.01 1.91
N GLU A 129 -1.21 12.77 1.05
CA GLU A 129 -1.65 14.10 0.59
C GLU A 129 -3.02 14.06 -0.12
N ASP A 130 -3.28 12.99 -0.88
CA ASP A 130 -4.56 12.74 -1.54
C ASP A 130 -5.65 12.21 -0.56
N GLY A 131 -5.35 12.16 0.75
CA GLY A 131 -6.29 11.80 1.82
C GLY A 131 -6.44 10.29 2.06
N VAL A 132 -5.51 9.47 1.59
CA VAL A 132 -5.47 8.02 1.84
C VAL A 132 -4.80 7.75 3.19
N SER A 133 -5.46 7.01 4.07
CA SER A 133 -4.82 6.53 5.30
C SER A 133 -3.85 5.39 4.98
N VAL A 134 -2.59 5.49 5.39
CA VAL A 134 -1.57 4.48 5.12
C VAL A 134 -1.20 3.72 6.39
N VAL A 135 -1.15 2.40 6.31
CA VAL A 135 -0.52 1.54 7.33
C VAL A 135 0.68 0.87 6.68
N LEU A 136 1.87 1.15 7.20
CA LEU A 136 3.14 0.66 6.70
C LEU A 136 3.78 -0.27 7.72
N VAL A 137 4.10 -1.48 7.30
CA VAL A 137 4.96 -2.41 8.03
C VAL A 137 6.38 -2.27 7.48
N THR A 138 7.34 -2.03 8.36
CA THR A 138 8.76 -1.92 8.00
C THR A 138 9.65 -2.31 9.18
N HIS A 139 10.80 -2.91 8.87
CA HIS A 139 11.87 -3.14 9.84
C HIS A 139 12.96 -2.05 9.77
N GLU A 140 12.81 -1.07 8.88
CA GLU A 140 13.76 0.03 8.68
C GLU A 140 13.33 1.27 9.49
N ALA A 141 13.99 1.50 10.63
CA ALA A 141 13.69 2.64 11.50
C ALA A 141 13.72 3.99 10.77
N GLY A 142 14.68 4.18 9.85
CA GLY A 142 14.80 5.40 9.06
C GLY A 142 13.61 5.65 8.13
N GLN A 143 13.01 4.61 7.55
CA GLN A 143 11.80 4.75 6.75
C GLN A 143 10.61 5.18 7.62
N ALA A 144 10.41 4.51 8.75
CA ALA A 144 9.37 4.86 9.69
C ALA A 144 9.54 6.31 10.20
N GLN A 145 10.77 6.74 10.50
CA GLN A 145 11.07 8.11 10.93
C GLN A 145 10.75 9.16 9.86
N ARG A 146 10.95 8.84 8.58
CA ARG A 146 10.67 9.78 7.47
C ARG A 146 9.19 9.88 7.11
N LEU A 147 8.41 8.83 7.33
CA LEU A 147 7.05 8.70 6.78
C LEU A 147 5.93 8.71 7.83
N ALA A 148 6.19 8.24 9.03
CA ALA A 148 5.11 7.94 9.98
C ALA A 148 4.71 9.17 10.80
N ASP A 149 3.40 9.36 10.97
CA ASP A 149 2.84 10.25 11.99
C ASP A 149 2.82 9.58 13.37
N GLY A 150 2.63 8.26 13.40
CA GLY A 150 2.59 7.43 14.60
C GLY A 150 3.23 6.06 14.37
N VAL A 151 3.76 5.47 15.44
CA VAL A 151 4.47 4.18 15.41
C VAL A 151 3.78 3.21 16.36
N CYS A 152 3.56 1.98 15.88
CA CYS A 152 3.21 0.82 16.69
C CYS A 152 4.39 -0.16 16.65
N PHE A 153 5.13 -0.27 17.74
CA PHE A 153 6.29 -1.15 17.87
C PHE A 153 5.87 -2.50 18.43
N LEU A 154 6.07 -3.55 17.65
CA LEU A 154 5.74 -4.93 18.00
C LEU A 154 7.02 -5.72 18.26
N HIS A 155 7.01 -6.52 19.32
CA HIS A 155 8.08 -7.47 19.62
C HIS A 155 7.50 -8.76 20.22
N GLN A 156 7.94 -9.91 19.69
CA GLN A 156 7.42 -11.25 20.05
C GLN A 156 5.88 -11.34 19.99
N GLY A 157 5.30 -10.80 18.91
CA GLY A 157 3.84 -10.82 18.69
C GLY A 157 3.02 -9.92 19.63
N ARG A 158 3.66 -9.06 20.42
CA ARG A 158 3.00 -8.13 21.34
C ARG A 158 3.29 -6.68 20.97
N LEU A 159 2.27 -5.84 21.04
CA LEU A 159 2.44 -4.39 20.97
C LEU A 159 3.15 -3.92 22.24
N ARG A 160 4.40 -3.49 22.10
CA ARG A 160 5.20 -2.99 23.23
C ARG A 160 5.05 -1.50 23.42
N GLU A 161 4.86 -0.77 22.32
CA GLU A 161 4.74 0.68 22.36
C GLU A 161 3.88 1.19 21.20
N ALA A 162 3.00 2.15 21.48
CA ALA A 162 2.27 2.91 20.48
C ALA A 162 2.37 4.40 20.86
N ALA A 163 2.93 5.22 19.96
CA ALA A 163 3.21 6.62 20.24
C ALA A 163 3.26 7.46 18.95
N PRO A 164 3.10 8.79 19.02
CA PRO A 164 3.48 9.68 17.93
C PRO A 164 4.93 9.42 17.52
N ALA A 165 5.24 9.46 16.22
CA ALA A 165 6.56 9.08 15.72
C ALA A 165 7.68 9.89 16.38
N ALA A 166 7.50 11.20 16.54
CA ALA A 166 8.47 12.06 17.21
C ALA A 166 8.77 11.61 18.65
N ALA A 167 7.76 11.16 19.41
CA ALA A 167 7.95 10.67 20.77
C ALA A 167 8.68 9.31 20.76
N PHE A 168 8.30 8.40 19.86
CA PHE A 168 8.93 7.09 19.73
C PHE A 168 10.42 7.17 19.38
N PHE A 169 10.80 8.00 18.40
CA PHE A 169 12.19 8.09 17.95
C PHE A 169 13.09 8.91 18.87
N HIS A 170 12.56 9.88 19.61
CA HIS A 170 13.36 10.72 20.51
C HIS A 170 13.38 10.23 21.96
N ASN A 171 12.29 9.60 22.43
CA ASN A 171 12.14 9.14 23.81
C ASN A 171 11.32 7.84 23.88
N PRO A 172 11.83 6.72 23.31
CA PRO A 172 11.19 5.41 23.39
C PRO A 172 10.97 4.97 24.84
N ARG A 173 9.75 4.54 25.16
CA ARG A 173 9.35 4.19 26.53
C ARG A 173 9.67 2.73 26.88
N SER A 174 9.57 1.84 25.91
CA SER A 174 9.82 0.40 26.11
C SER A 174 11.33 0.10 26.04
N PRO A 175 11.85 -0.80 26.90
CA PRO A 175 13.23 -1.28 26.81
C PRO A 175 13.58 -1.86 25.43
N GLU A 176 12.64 -2.58 24.81
CA GLU A 176 12.82 -3.21 23.50
C GLU A 176 12.90 -2.17 22.38
N ALA A 177 12.09 -1.10 22.42
CA ALA A 177 12.20 -0.02 21.43
C ALA A 177 13.52 0.75 21.58
N ARG A 178 13.99 0.97 22.82
CA ARG A 178 15.31 1.57 23.08
C ARG A 178 16.44 0.75 22.46
N ALA A 179 16.46 -0.55 22.74
CA ALA A 179 17.46 -1.46 22.19
C ALA A 179 17.41 -1.49 20.65
N TYR A 180 16.21 -1.60 20.05
CA TYR A 180 16.03 -1.55 18.60
C TYR A 180 16.61 -0.28 17.96
N LEU A 181 16.29 0.90 18.54
CA LEU A 181 16.75 2.18 18.01
C LEU A 181 18.25 2.40 18.23
N ALA A 182 18.84 1.79 19.26
CA ALA A 182 20.28 1.78 19.49
C ALA A 182 21.03 0.79 18.55
N GLY A 183 20.32 0.00 17.75
CA GLY A 183 20.91 -1.04 16.90
C GLY A 183 21.39 -2.27 17.68
N GLU A 184 20.86 -2.46 18.90
CA GLU A 184 21.16 -3.63 19.72
C GLU A 184 20.36 -4.86 19.28
N LEU A 185 20.87 -6.04 19.60
CA LEU A 185 20.17 -7.30 19.34
C LEU A 185 19.02 -7.47 20.32
N LEU A 186 17.81 -7.68 19.79
CA LEU A 186 16.63 -8.06 20.56
C LEU A 186 16.58 -9.59 20.67
N LEU A 187 16.76 -10.11 21.89
CA LEU A 187 16.64 -11.54 22.21
C LEU A 187 15.23 -11.89 22.69
#